data_AF-A0AAN7ASW7-F1
#
_entry.id   AF-A0AAN7ASW7-F1
#
_cell.length_a   1.000
_cell.length_b   1.000
_cell.length_c   1.000
_cell.angle_alpha   90.00
_cell.angle_beta   90.00
_cell.angle_gamma   90.00
#
_symmetry.space_group_name_H-M   'P 1'
#
loop_
_entity.id
_entity.type
_entity.pdbx_description
1 polymer ?
#
loop_
_entity_poly.entity_id
_entity_poly.type
_entity_poly.pdbx_seq_one_letter_code
_entity_poly.pdbx_strand_id
1 'polypeptide(L)'
;MRERITFVQKEGDSIEPTALKVDASALSGPDVKAVREDRLTLALDELPNELKALLEGVSQLHIRWVDRGEHEAVSPLLARLPPGFHLFYTPGSDTSINPCPLLTRVFGLNSCSSPAESFTTLPTDRFTHSTTHQFYQPLPSLSSFINFAKSHLCPSDSPKSCSPRLSSLHRASHLDISYDTISHTLRVTSLWPYSSHSLSATLLSPSIRTEIGIISTASPKTLEAHEIAISGLLTVLGQSNHPSPTLFTFPSRHRSAAPVSFTSQFLSPTGLHPVLQLSITSPTPPIKSPNPDSCRLHAYFTLPKTVFPDRHQLSDPLFLASKNLSALRYITPGIDLEAPEYVTNTWGSSLLLELSPPLKGGEWTAQVPLHLRYLSPSVTGYRSAEVPYPAVFWACEAEEGTRFPVNPFEKDKVGYDGLFGERTVFWHLDPTTTAGDGVLVNGVKVPVLNLEKAGWVNVGTAVVVGLGFLWVVFKLLGVGFAGGRKVDGEEKKKRQ
;
A
#
# COMPACT_ATOMS: atom_id res chain seq x y z
N MET A 1 10.17 -25.58 -12.01
CA MET A 1 9.86 -25.07 -10.67
C MET A 1 11.14 -25.01 -9.85
N ARG A 2 11.37 -23.90 -9.15
CA ARG A 2 12.51 -23.71 -8.24
C ARG A 2 12.02 -23.10 -6.93
N GLU A 3 12.60 -23.56 -5.83
CA GLU A 3 12.29 -23.08 -4.49
C GLU A 3 13.54 -22.50 -3.84
N ARG A 4 13.37 -21.37 -3.17
CA ARG A 4 14.39 -20.77 -2.31
C ARG A 4 13.78 -20.44 -0.96
N ILE A 5 14.41 -20.89 0.12
CA ILE A 5 14.06 -20.53 1.49
C ILE A 5 15.25 -19.76 2.06
N THR A 6 15.03 -18.52 2.49
CA THR A 6 16.09 -17.65 2.98
C THR A 6 15.76 -17.11 4.35
N PHE A 7 16.66 -17.32 5.31
CA PHE A 7 16.62 -16.74 6.63
C PHE A 7 17.59 -15.56 6.66
N VAL A 8 17.04 -14.34 6.74
CA VAL A 8 17.81 -13.10 6.78
C VAL A 8 17.94 -12.65 8.24
N GLN A 9 19.15 -12.70 8.77
CA GLN A 9 19.49 -12.37 10.15
C GLN A 9 20.09 -10.98 10.25
N LYS A 10 20.04 -10.40 11.45
CA LYS A 10 20.78 -9.18 11.77
C LYS A 10 22.25 -9.51 12.04
N GLU A 11 23.09 -8.49 11.96
CA GLU A 11 24.47 -8.58 12.42
C GLU A 11 24.49 -8.97 13.92
N GLY A 12 25.28 -9.99 14.27
CA GLY A 12 25.35 -10.54 15.63
C GLY A 12 24.44 -11.73 15.91
N ASP A 13 23.40 -11.98 15.10
CA ASP A 13 22.49 -13.14 15.26
C ASP A 13 22.93 -14.36 14.41
N SER A 14 24.15 -14.34 13.87
CA SER A 14 24.66 -15.36 12.94
C SER A 14 24.88 -16.72 13.61
N ILE A 15 24.63 -17.79 12.87
CA ILE A 15 24.81 -19.17 13.36
C ILE A 15 26.11 -19.80 12.86
N GLU A 16 26.65 -20.71 13.66
CA GLU A 16 27.81 -21.52 13.28
C GLU A 16 27.40 -22.62 12.28
N PRO A 17 28.20 -22.88 11.23
CA PRO A 17 27.90 -23.91 10.23
C PRO A 17 27.76 -25.32 10.82
N THR A 18 28.47 -25.61 11.90
CA THR A 18 28.48 -26.91 12.59
C THR A 18 27.17 -27.22 13.32
N ALA A 19 26.33 -26.20 13.57
CA ALA A 19 25.01 -26.38 14.15
C ALA A 19 23.97 -26.90 13.14
N LEU A 20 24.31 -26.92 11.85
CA LEU A 20 23.44 -27.34 10.77
C LEU A 20 23.65 -28.81 10.41
N LYS A 21 22.54 -29.55 10.33
CA LYS A 21 22.50 -30.91 9.81
C LYS A 21 21.81 -30.87 8.45
N VAL A 22 22.55 -31.25 7.41
CA VAL A 22 22.05 -31.31 6.04
C VAL A 22 22.05 -32.77 5.61
N ASP A 23 20.86 -33.26 5.34
CA ASP A 23 20.62 -34.58 4.76
C ASP A 23 20.18 -34.43 3.29
N ALA A 24 20.12 -35.54 2.56
CA ALA A 24 19.75 -35.52 1.14
C ALA A 24 18.37 -34.87 0.85
N SER A 25 17.45 -34.92 1.82
CA SER A 25 16.08 -34.41 1.65
C SER A 25 15.68 -33.32 2.64
N ALA A 26 16.54 -32.93 3.57
CA ALA A 26 16.17 -32.03 4.65
C ALA A 26 17.36 -31.24 5.20
N LEU A 27 17.07 -30.07 5.75
CA LEU A 27 17.97 -29.30 6.59
C LEU A 27 17.30 -29.11 7.96
N SER A 28 18.09 -29.27 9.02
CA SER A 28 17.67 -28.98 10.39
C SER A 28 18.77 -28.27 11.16
N GLY A 29 18.38 -27.42 12.10
CA GLY A 29 19.28 -26.72 13.01
C GLY A 29 18.52 -26.08 14.17
N PRO A 30 19.20 -25.28 15.01
CA PRO A 30 18.55 -24.56 16.10
C PRO A 30 17.58 -23.51 15.56
N ASP A 31 16.66 -23.07 16.41
CA ASP A 31 15.81 -21.93 16.08
C ASP A 31 16.67 -20.68 15.82
N VAL A 32 16.31 -19.91 14.81
CA VAL A 32 17.05 -18.71 14.39
C VAL A 32 16.16 -17.49 14.47
N LYS A 33 16.73 -16.37 14.93
CA LYS A 33 16.08 -15.07 14.85
C LYS A 33 16.35 -14.47 13.47
N ALA A 34 15.30 -14.40 12.65
CA ALA A 34 15.43 -14.02 11.24
C ALA A 34 14.13 -13.44 10.67
N VAL A 35 14.22 -12.72 9.56
CA VAL A 35 13.13 -12.62 8.59
C VAL A 35 13.22 -13.89 7.73
N ARG A 36 12.10 -14.59 7.56
CA ARG A 36 12.05 -15.76 6.67
C ARG A 36 11.41 -15.35 5.35
N GLU A 37 12.10 -15.63 4.25
CA GLU A 37 11.59 -15.52 2.88
C GLU A 37 11.45 -16.91 2.29
N ASP A 38 10.24 -17.27 1.85
CA ASP A 38 10.04 -18.41 0.96
C ASP A 38 9.71 -17.87 -0.42
N ARG A 39 10.48 -18.28 -1.42
CA ARG A 39 10.30 -17.89 -2.82
C ARG A 39 10.13 -19.12 -3.70
N LEU A 40 9.08 -19.09 -4.49
CA LEU A 40 8.78 -20.08 -5.50
C LEU A 40 8.82 -19.44 -6.88
N THR A 41 9.52 -20.08 -7.82
CA THR A 41 9.57 -19.66 -9.23
C THR A 41 9.03 -20.78 -10.11
N LEU A 42 7.96 -20.48 -10.84
CA LEU A 42 7.21 -21.40 -11.69
C LEU A 42 7.34 -20.95 -13.14
N ALA A 43 7.58 -21.89 -14.04
CA ALA A 43 7.44 -21.63 -15.48
C ALA A 43 5.95 -21.65 -15.87
N LEU A 44 5.59 -21.00 -16.98
CA LEU A 44 4.20 -20.86 -17.42
C LEU A 44 3.50 -22.21 -17.67
N ASP A 45 4.23 -23.20 -18.16
CA ASP A 45 3.74 -24.56 -18.42
C ASP A 45 3.45 -25.36 -17.14
N GLU A 46 3.97 -24.91 -15.99
CA GLU A 46 3.73 -25.51 -14.68
C GLU A 46 2.47 -24.96 -13.99
N LEU A 47 1.82 -23.96 -14.59
CA LEU A 47 0.66 -23.29 -14.00
C LEU A 47 -0.66 -23.93 -14.43
N PRO A 48 -1.71 -23.85 -13.59
CA PRO A 48 -3.06 -24.22 -14.00
C PRO A 48 -3.52 -23.44 -15.24
N ASN A 49 -4.26 -24.10 -16.13
CA ASN A 49 -4.68 -23.53 -17.43
C ASN A 49 -5.33 -22.14 -17.34
N GLU A 50 -6.19 -21.91 -16.34
CA GLU A 50 -6.86 -20.60 -16.13
C GLU A 50 -5.84 -19.49 -15.83
N LEU A 51 -4.85 -19.77 -14.96
CA LEU A 51 -3.81 -18.82 -14.62
C LEU A 51 -2.82 -18.61 -15.78
N LYS A 52 -2.45 -19.69 -16.47
CA LYS A 52 -1.61 -19.64 -17.66
C LYS A 52 -2.22 -18.75 -18.73
N ALA A 53 -3.49 -18.96 -19.06
CA ALA A 53 -4.20 -18.17 -20.07
C ALA A 53 -4.29 -16.68 -19.68
N LEU A 54 -4.49 -16.38 -18.39
CA LEU A 54 -4.45 -15.00 -17.89
C LEU A 54 -3.06 -14.39 -18.10
N LEU A 55 -2.01 -15.09 -17.70
CA LEU A 55 -0.64 -14.56 -17.76
C LEU A 55 -0.12 -14.41 -19.19
N GLU A 56 -0.51 -15.29 -20.11
CA GLU A 56 -0.10 -15.24 -21.52
C GLU A 56 -0.57 -13.97 -22.24
N GLY A 57 -1.66 -13.33 -21.79
CA GLY A 57 -2.16 -12.12 -22.42
C GLY A 57 -1.96 -10.83 -21.63
N VAL A 58 -1.18 -10.86 -20.54
CA VAL A 58 -0.76 -9.65 -19.82
C VAL A 58 0.73 -9.40 -20.04
N SER A 59 1.14 -8.13 -20.10
CA SER A 59 2.56 -7.79 -20.24
C SER A 59 3.29 -7.90 -18.90
N GLN A 60 2.66 -7.37 -17.83
CA GLN A 60 3.17 -7.39 -16.47
C GLN A 60 2.01 -7.51 -15.47
N LEU A 61 2.21 -8.33 -14.45
CA LEU A 61 1.26 -8.49 -13.35
C LEU A 61 2.02 -8.65 -12.04
N HIS A 62 1.88 -7.67 -11.15
CA HIS A 62 2.52 -7.67 -9.84
C HIS A 62 1.47 -7.46 -8.75
N ILE A 63 1.19 -8.52 -7.99
CA ILE A 63 0.36 -8.47 -6.79
C ILE A 63 1.29 -8.30 -5.60
N ARG A 64 0.93 -7.41 -4.69
CA ARG A 64 1.64 -7.15 -3.44
C ARG A 64 0.61 -7.06 -2.33
N TRP A 65 0.69 -7.95 -1.36
CA TRP A 65 -0.06 -7.85 -0.13
C TRP A 65 0.88 -7.55 1.01
N VAL A 66 0.52 -6.57 1.83
CA VAL A 66 1.25 -6.15 3.03
C VAL A 66 0.31 -6.25 4.22
N ASP A 67 0.74 -6.94 5.27
CA ASP A 67 0.00 -7.03 6.51
C ASP A 67 -0.15 -5.67 7.20
N ARG A 68 -1.20 -5.51 7.99
CA ARG A 68 -1.44 -4.30 8.76
C ARG A 68 -0.62 -4.22 10.05
N GLY A 69 0.00 -5.32 10.47
CA GLY A 69 0.80 -5.37 11.68
C GLY A 69 2.12 -4.59 11.54
N GLU A 70 2.47 -3.90 12.61
CA GLU A 70 3.81 -3.32 12.77
C GLU A 70 4.86 -4.44 12.72
N HIS A 71 5.84 -4.27 11.84
CA HIS A 71 6.95 -5.21 11.71
C HIS A 71 8.24 -4.51 11.31
N GLU A 72 9.33 -5.03 11.86
CA GLU A 72 10.68 -4.58 11.55
C GLU A 72 11.12 -5.08 10.17
N ALA A 73 11.71 -4.19 9.37
CA ALA A 73 12.36 -4.55 8.12
C ALA A 73 13.85 -4.81 8.35
N VAL A 74 14.39 -5.84 7.70
CA VAL A 74 15.79 -6.24 7.85
C VAL A 74 16.45 -6.22 6.48
N SER A 75 17.60 -5.56 6.36
CA SER A 75 18.36 -5.51 5.11
C SER A 75 18.74 -6.92 4.63
N PRO A 76 18.63 -7.24 3.34
CA PRO A 76 18.31 -6.37 2.20
C PRO A 76 16.80 -6.19 1.90
N LEU A 77 15.91 -6.76 2.70
CA LEU A 77 14.45 -6.79 2.49
C LEU A 77 13.78 -5.50 3.02
N LEU A 78 14.07 -4.37 2.36
CA LEU A 78 13.74 -3.02 2.86
C LEU A 78 12.67 -2.28 2.06
N ALA A 79 12.24 -2.81 0.92
CA ALA A 79 11.19 -2.20 0.13
C ALA A 79 9.84 -2.26 0.88
N ARG A 80 9.22 -1.10 1.07
CA ARG A 80 7.96 -0.94 1.81
C ARG A 80 6.83 -0.47 0.90
N LEU A 81 5.61 -0.82 1.27
CA LEU A 81 4.33 -0.39 0.70
C LEU A 81 3.33 -0.16 1.85
N PRO A 82 2.34 0.74 1.69
CA PRO A 82 1.22 0.84 2.63
C PRO A 82 0.50 -0.51 2.81
N PRO A 83 0.00 -0.86 4.01
CA PRO A 83 -0.77 -2.07 4.24
C PRO A 83 -1.96 -2.27 3.30
N GLY A 84 -2.27 -3.52 2.94
CA GLY A 84 -3.39 -3.90 2.08
C GLY A 84 -2.97 -4.65 0.81
N PHE A 85 -3.93 -4.85 -0.10
CA PHE A 85 -3.73 -5.52 -1.38
C PHE A 85 -3.48 -4.47 -2.47
N HIS A 86 -2.37 -4.60 -3.17
CA HIS A 86 -2.00 -3.79 -4.32
C HIS A 86 -1.82 -4.69 -5.54
N LEU A 87 -2.30 -4.22 -6.68
CA LEU A 87 -2.08 -4.82 -7.98
C LEU A 87 -1.51 -3.75 -8.91
N PHE A 88 -0.35 -4.03 -9.48
CA PHE A 88 0.26 -3.25 -10.55
C PHE A 88 0.16 -4.06 -11.83
N TYR A 89 -0.46 -3.47 -12.85
CA TYR A 89 -0.94 -4.19 -14.03
C TYR A 89 -0.59 -3.44 -15.30
N THR A 90 -0.02 -4.17 -16.27
CA THR A 90 0.17 -3.69 -17.64
C THR A 90 -0.48 -4.69 -18.59
N PRO A 91 -1.54 -4.30 -19.34
CA PRO A 91 -2.19 -5.19 -20.29
C PRO A 91 -1.22 -5.62 -21.39
N GLY A 92 -1.45 -6.80 -21.95
CA GLY A 92 -0.75 -7.26 -23.15
C GLY A 92 -1.36 -6.67 -24.41
N SER A 93 -1.10 -7.31 -25.56
CA SER A 93 -1.71 -6.94 -26.83
C SER A 93 -3.24 -7.12 -26.83
N ASP A 94 -3.74 -8.06 -26.03
CA ASP A 94 -5.16 -8.27 -25.85
C ASP A 94 -5.66 -7.47 -24.63
N THR A 95 -6.27 -6.31 -24.92
CA THR A 95 -6.82 -5.43 -23.88
C THR A 95 -8.12 -5.92 -23.28
N SER A 96 -8.70 -7.02 -23.79
CA SER A 96 -9.95 -7.59 -23.25
C SER A 96 -9.74 -8.39 -21.96
N ILE A 97 -8.48 -8.66 -21.61
CA ILE A 97 -8.14 -9.50 -20.46
C ILE A 97 -8.44 -8.78 -19.16
N ASN A 98 -9.32 -9.39 -18.38
CA ASN A 98 -9.75 -8.89 -17.08
C ASN A 98 -9.24 -9.82 -15.97
N PRO A 99 -8.31 -9.37 -15.11
CA PRO A 99 -7.83 -10.16 -13.98
C PRO A 99 -8.83 -10.21 -12.81
N CYS A 100 -9.81 -9.28 -12.74
CA CYS A 100 -10.68 -9.14 -11.57
C CYS A 100 -11.49 -10.40 -11.21
N PRO A 101 -12.13 -11.14 -12.15
CA PRO A 101 -12.91 -12.33 -11.79
C PRO A 101 -12.08 -13.39 -11.05
N LEU A 102 -10.85 -13.63 -11.51
CA LEU A 102 -9.93 -14.55 -10.85
C LEU A 102 -9.48 -13.99 -9.50
N LEU A 103 -9.06 -12.72 -9.45
CA LEU A 103 -8.58 -12.11 -8.22
C LEU A 103 -9.65 -12.00 -7.13
N THR A 104 -10.90 -11.71 -7.51
CA THR A 104 -12.05 -11.74 -6.60
C THR A 104 -12.28 -13.13 -6.04
N ARG A 105 -12.19 -14.19 -6.86
CA ARG A 105 -12.31 -15.58 -6.39
C ARG A 105 -11.15 -15.98 -5.46
N VAL A 106 -9.93 -15.59 -5.81
CA VAL A 106 -8.70 -15.99 -5.11
C VAL A 106 -8.52 -15.22 -3.80
N PHE A 107 -8.63 -13.89 -3.82
CA PHE A 107 -8.35 -13.03 -2.67
C PHE A 107 -9.60 -12.55 -1.93
N GLY A 108 -10.81 -12.78 -2.48
CA GLY A 108 -12.05 -12.27 -1.90
C GLY A 108 -12.22 -10.75 -2.08
N LEU A 109 -11.74 -10.21 -3.21
CA LEU A 109 -11.87 -8.78 -3.53
C LEU A 109 -13.32 -8.43 -3.85
N ASN A 110 -13.81 -7.31 -3.32
CA ASN A 110 -15.19 -6.87 -3.52
C ASN A 110 -15.31 -5.64 -4.43
N SER A 111 -14.20 -4.93 -4.67
CA SER A 111 -14.19 -3.66 -5.41
C SER A 111 -13.51 -3.76 -6.78
N CYS A 112 -13.11 -4.96 -7.21
CA CYS A 112 -12.48 -5.21 -8.51
C CYS A 112 -13.55 -5.67 -9.51
N SER A 113 -13.99 -4.81 -10.43
CA SER A 113 -14.89 -5.18 -11.54
C SER A 113 -14.12 -5.40 -12.84
N SER A 114 -13.40 -4.37 -13.31
CA SER A 114 -12.57 -4.42 -14.50
C SER A 114 -11.44 -3.37 -14.43
N PRO A 115 -10.36 -3.52 -15.21
CA PRO A 115 -9.30 -2.50 -15.28
C PRO A 115 -9.82 -1.12 -15.68
N ALA A 116 -10.80 -1.04 -16.58
CA ALA A 116 -11.33 0.24 -17.06
C ALA A 116 -12.14 1.02 -16.01
N GLU A 117 -12.80 0.31 -15.09
CA GLU A 117 -13.69 0.94 -14.09
C GLU A 117 -13.02 1.11 -12.73
N SER A 118 -12.30 0.08 -12.27
CA SER A 118 -11.82 0.02 -10.89
C SER A 118 -10.40 0.56 -10.72
N PHE A 119 -9.58 0.57 -11.78
CA PHE A 119 -8.15 0.85 -11.67
C PHE A 119 -7.86 2.32 -11.93
N THR A 120 -6.69 2.77 -11.49
CA THR A 120 -6.15 4.10 -11.76
C THR A 120 -4.97 3.97 -12.71
N THR A 121 -4.73 5.00 -13.54
CA THR A 121 -3.57 5.04 -14.44
C THR A 121 -2.35 5.59 -13.72
N LEU A 122 -1.19 5.00 -14.02
CA LEU A 122 0.11 5.45 -13.55
C LEU A 122 0.85 6.19 -14.69
N PRO A 123 1.73 7.15 -14.37
CA PRO A 123 2.50 7.86 -15.39
C PRO A 123 3.48 6.91 -16.09
N THR A 124 3.31 6.71 -17.40
CA THR A 124 4.20 5.90 -18.26
C THR A 124 5.29 6.73 -18.93
N ASP A 125 5.03 8.02 -19.14
CA ASP A 125 5.84 8.87 -20.03
C ASP A 125 7.10 9.43 -19.35
N ARG A 126 7.15 9.38 -18.02
CA ARG A 126 8.27 9.94 -17.24
C ARG A 126 9.41 8.94 -17.05
N PHE A 127 9.09 7.69 -16.71
CA PHE A 127 10.08 6.65 -16.43
C PHE A 127 9.59 5.32 -16.97
N THR A 128 10.35 4.71 -17.87
CA THR A 128 9.98 3.52 -18.67
C THR A 128 9.80 2.22 -17.86
N HIS A 129 9.98 2.28 -16.55
CA HIS A 129 9.89 1.13 -15.63
C HIS A 129 8.59 1.11 -14.84
N SER A 130 7.65 2.05 -15.02
CA SER A 130 6.35 1.98 -14.35
C SER A 130 5.42 0.98 -15.04
N THR A 131 4.53 0.38 -14.25
CA THR A 131 3.34 -0.31 -14.79
C THR A 131 2.31 0.72 -15.22
N THR A 132 1.34 0.34 -16.06
CA THR A 132 0.37 1.29 -16.60
C THR A 132 -0.80 1.56 -15.65
N HIS A 133 -1.20 0.57 -14.85
CA HIS A 133 -2.33 0.68 -13.94
C HIS A 133 -2.02 0.21 -12.52
N GLN A 134 -2.74 0.80 -11.56
CA GLN A 134 -2.75 0.39 -10.17
C GLN A 134 -4.17 0.12 -9.69
N PHE A 135 -4.33 -0.95 -8.92
CA PHE A 135 -5.51 -1.22 -8.11
C PHE A 135 -5.09 -1.43 -6.65
N TYR A 136 -5.91 -0.94 -5.73
CA TYR A 136 -5.72 -1.18 -4.31
C TYR A 136 -7.04 -1.51 -3.62
N GLN A 137 -6.98 -2.37 -2.61
CA GLN A 137 -8.09 -2.56 -1.70
C GLN A 137 -7.53 -2.87 -0.30
N PRO A 138 -8.15 -2.36 0.77
CA PRO A 138 -7.90 -2.89 2.10
C PRO A 138 -8.16 -4.40 2.11
N LEU A 139 -7.13 -5.18 2.42
CA LEU A 139 -7.21 -6.64 2.55
C LEU A 139 -6.62 -7.05 3.90
N PRO A 140 -7.46 -7.22 4.92
CA PRO A 140 -6.98 -7.34 6.30
C PRO A 140 -6.33 -8.68 6.65
N SER A 141 -6.48 -9.72 5.81
CA SER A 141 -5.85 -11.03 5.96
C SER A 141 -5.84 -11.81 4.64
N LEU A 142 -4.94 -12.79 4.51
CA LEU A 142 -4.88 -13.72 3.38
C LEU A 142 -5.83 -14.92 3.47
N SER A 143 -6.84 -14.90 4.37
CA SER A 143 -7.67 -16.08 4.65
C SER A 143 -8.36 -16.65 3.41
N SER A 144 -8.93 -15.80 2.55
CA SER A 144 -9.55 -16.21 1.29
C SER A 144 -8.55 -16.88 0.35
N PHE A 145 -7.36 -16.29 0.21
CA PHE A 145 -6.26 -16.84 -0.59
C PHE A 145 -5.81 -18.20 -0.08
N ILE A 146 -5.62 -18.33 1.24
CA ILE A 146 -5.19 -19.58 1.87
C ILE A 146 -6.23 -20.68 1.65
N ASN A 147 -7.52 -20.36 1.81
CA ASN A 147 -8.60 -21.33 1.59
C ASN A 147 -8.71 -21.74 0.12
N PHE A 148 -8.60 -20.78 -0.81
CA PHE A 148 -8.57 -21.06 -2.24
C PHE A 148 -7.35 -21.94 -2.63
N ALA A 149 -6.16 -21.57 -2.17
CA ALA A 149 -4.94 -22.29 -2.46
C ALA A 149 -4.98 -23.72 -1.88
N LYS A 150 -5.51 -23.91 -0.67
CA LYS A 150 -5.65 -25.25 -0.07
C LYS A 150 -6.57 -26.15 -0.90
N SER A 151 -7.70 -25.64 -1.37
CA SER A 151 -8.65 -26.44 -2.13
C SER A 151 -8.19 -26.78 -3.55
N HIS A 152 -7.36 -25.93 -4.16
CA HIS A 152 -6.91 -26.12 -5.55
C HIS A 152 -5.49 -26.68 -5.68
N LEU A 153 -4.60 -26.39 -4.74
CA LEU A 153 -3.16 -26.73 -4.83
C LEU A 153 -2.73 -27.88 -3.91
N CYS A 154 -3.56 -28.26 -2.93
CA CYS A 154 -3.27 -29.39 -2.04
C CYS A 154 -4.33 -30.51 -2.18
N PRO A 155 -4.39 -31.23 -3.32
CA PRO A 155 -5.24 -32.42 -3.47
C PRO A 155 -4.82 -33.54 -2.51
N SER A 156 -5.63 -34.60 -2.39
CA SER A 156 -5.37 -35.71 -1.46
C SER A 156 -4.01 -36.40 -1.63
N ASP A 157 -3.45 -36.36 -2.84
CA ASP A 157 -2.15 -36.94 -3.19
C ASP A 157 -0.96 -36.00 -2.91
N SER A 158 -1.23 -34.77 -2.43
CA SER A 158 -0.19 -33.80 -2.10
C SER A 158 0.58 -34.19 -0.83
N PRO A 159 1.84 -33.72 -0.67
CA PRO A 159 2.59 -33.95 0.55
C PRO A 159 1.82 -33.46 1.79
N LYS A 160 1.89 -34.20 2.90
CA LYS A 160 1.23 -33.82 4.17
C LYS A 160 1.63 -32.42 4.66
N SER A 161 2.76 -31.89 4.20
CA SER A 161 3.26 -30.55 4.50
C SER A 161 2.57 -29.42 3.71
N CYS A 162 1.81 -29.71 2.64
CA CYS A 162 1.20 -28.71 1.76
C CYS A 162 0.22 -27.78 2.49
N SER A 163 -0.79 -28.35 3.16
CA SER A 163 -1.80 -27.56 3.89
C SER A 163 -1.23 -26.78 5.10
N PRO A 164 -0.36 -27.37 5.96
CA PRO A 164 0.34 -26.63 7.00
C PRO A 164 1.17 -25.46 6.47
N ARG A 165 1.85 -25.64 5.33
CA ARG A 165 2.63 -24.59 4.68
C ARG A 165 1.76 -23.45 4.18
N LEU A 166 0.64 -23.73 3.52
CA LEU A 166 -0.31 -22.66 3.16
C LEU A 166 -0.90 -21.98 4.39
N SER A 167 -1.12 -22.73 5.48
CA SER A 167 -1.62 -22.16 6.74
C SER A 167 -0.61 -21.21 7.39
N SER A 168 0.70 -21.37 7.17
CA SER A 168 1.69 -20.46 7.77
C SER A 168 1.58 -19.03 7.20
N LEU A 169 0.98 -18.84 6.02
CA LEU A 169 0.72 -17.53 5.43
C LEU A 169 -0.20 -16.64 6.28
N HIS A 170 -0.96 -17.20 7.23
CA HIS A 170 -1.71 -16.40 8.20
C HIS A 170 -0.81 -15.50 9.07
N ARG A 171 0.47 -15.86 9.20
CA ARG A 171 1.48 -15.10 9.96
C ARG A 171 2.48 -14.36 9.07
N ALA A 172 2.27 -14.38 7.75
CA ALA A 172 3.13 -13.67 6.82
C ALA A 172 2.92 -12.16 6.97
N SER A 173 4.00 -11.38 6.84
CA SER A 173 3.94 -9.92 6.76
C SER A 173 3.78 -9.44 5.31
N HIS A 174 4.25 -10.21 4.32
CA HIS A 174 4.07 -9.90 2.90
C HIS A 174 3.78 -11.15 2.07
N LEU A 175 3.03 -10.96 0.98
CA LEU A 175 2.89 -11.91 -0.12
C LEU A 175 3.00 -11.15 -1.44
N ASP A 176 4.00 -11.50 -2.24
CA ASP A 176 4.29 -10.89 -3.52
C ASP A 176 4.16 -11.94 -4.63
N ILE A 177 3.36 -11.66 -5.65
CA ILE A 177 3.26 -12.48 -6.86
C ILE A 177 3.66 -11.60 -8.03
N SER A 178 4.67 -12.00 -8.78
CA SER A 178 5.20 -11.22 -9.91
C SER A 178 5.28 -12.06 -11.16
N TYR A 179 4.80 -11.50 -12.26
CA TYR A 179 4.96 -12.03 -13.59
C TYR A 179 5.30 -10.89 -14.54
N ASP A 180 6.22 -11.17 -15.46
CA ASP A 180 6.57 -10.29 -16.57
C ASP A 180 6.88 -11.13 -17.81
N THR A 181 6.58 -10.56 -18.96
CA THR A 181 6.79 -11.20 -20.27
C THR A 181 8.26 -11.39 -20.63
N ILE A 182 9.21 -10.71 -19.97
CA ILE A 182 10.64 -10.86 -20.27
C ILE A 182 11.17 -12.15 -19.62
N SER A 183 10.79 -12.40 -18.36
CA SER A 183 11.23 -13.57 -17.62
C SER A 183 10.42 -14.83 -17.95
N HIS A 184 9.18 -14.69 -18.43
CA HIS A 184 8.23 -15.79 -18.65
C HIS A 184 8.08 -16.72 -17.43
N THR A 185 8.27 -16.18 -16.22
CA THR A 185 8.16 -16.94 -14.97
C THR A 185 7.24 -16.23 -13.99
N LEU A 186 6.46 -17.02 -13.24
CA LEU A 186 5.69 -16.55 -12.11
C LEU A 186 6.51 -16.73 -10.83
N ARG A 187 6.82 -15.62 -10.16
CA ARG A 187 7.52 -15.60 -8.88
C ARG A 187 6.54 -15.32 -7.75
N VAL A 188 6.39 -16.26 -6.82
CA VAL A 188 5.61 -16.10 -5.58
C VAL A 188 6.59 -16.00 -4.43
N THR A 189 6.56 -14.91 -3.68
CA THR A 189 7.44 -14.67 -2.52
C THR A 189 6.60 -14.35 -1.30
N SER A 190 6.80 -15.07 -0.21
CA SER A 190 6.16 -14.82 1.07
C SER A 190 7.20 -14.50 2.12
N LEU A 191 6.95 -13.45 2.90
CA LEU A 191 7.85 -12.98 3.96
C LEU A 191 7.17 -13.13 5.32
N TRP A 192 7.92 -13.64 6.30
CA TRP A 192 7.52 -13.64 7.70
C TRP A 192 8.42 -12.68 8.49
N PRO A 193 7.85 -11.95 9.46
CA PRO A 193 8.54 -10.87 10.17
C PRO A 193 9.73 -11.38 10.99
N TYR A 194 10.60 -10.44 11.37
CA TYR A 194 11.78 -10.71 12.20
C TYR A 194 11.36 -11.31 13.55
N SER A 195 11.56 -12.62 13.70
CA SER A 195 11.11 -13.38 14.87
C SER A 195 11.89 -14.69 14.97
N SER A 196 11.63 -15.46 16.03
CA SER A 196 12.21 -16.80 16.18
C SER A 196 11.52 -17.77 15.22
N HIS A 197 12.28 -18.35 14.30
CA HIS A 197 11.82 -19.34 13.34
C HIS A 197 12.54 -20.66 13.56
N SER A 198 11.78 -21.75 13.48
CA SER A 198 12.38 -23.08 13.44
C SER A 198 13.14 -23.25 12.13
N LEU A 199 14.42 -23.55 12.25
CA LEU A 199 15.29 -23.80 11.11
C LEU A 199 15.13 -25.25 10.66
N SER A 200 14.04 -25.50 9.96
CA SER A 200 13.75 -26.78 9.32
C SER A 200 13.20 -26.58 7.92
N ALA A 201 13.72 -27.35 6.97
CA ALA A 201 13.26 -27.36 5.60
C ALA A 201 13.36 -28.78 5.04
N THR A 202 12.39 -29.16 4.21
CA THR A 202 12.31 -30.47 3.57
C THR A 202 12.05 -30.28 2.09
N LEU A 203 12.57 -31.19 1.26
CA LEU A 203 12.26 -31.19 -0.17
C LEU A 203 10.75 -31.33 -0.38
N LEU A 204 10.19 -30.44 -1.19
CA LEU A 204 8.81 -30.58 -1.68
C LEU A 204 8.66 -31.80 -2.59
N SER A 205 9.65 -32.01 -3.47
CA SER A 205 9.74 -33.11 -4.43
C SER A 205 11.19 -33.29 -4.85
N PRO A 206 11.66 -34.52 -5.15
CA PRO A 206 13.01 -34.75 -5.67
C PRO A 206 13.31 -34.03 -7.00
N SER A 207 12.26 -33.68 -7.75
CA SER A 207 12.37 -32.95 -9.03
C SER A 207 12.54 -31.44 -8.89
N ILE A 208 12.25 -30.89 -7.70
CA ILE A 208 12.30 -29.45 -7.44
C ILE A 208 13.65 -29.14 -6.80
N ARG A 209 14.38 -28.20 -7.40
CA ARG A 209 15.60 -27.66 -6.78
C ARG A 209 15.21 -26.72 -5.64
N THR A 210 15.55 -27.11 -4.41
CA THR A 210 15.36 -26.30 -3.20
C THR A 210 16.70 -25.78 -2.69
N GLU A 211 16.87 -24.46 -2.75
CA GLU A 211 18.01 -23.73 -2.19
C GLU A 211 17.64 -23.16 -0.83
N ILE A 212 18.52 -23.32 0.16
CA ILE A 212 18.36 -22.76 1.50
C ILE A 212 19.52 -21.82 1.76
N GLY A 213 19.18 -20.59 2.14
CA GLY A 213 20.14 -19.58 2.56
C GLY A 213 19.92 -19.13 3.99
N ILE A 214 20.99 -19.02 4.75
CA ILE A 214 21.00 -18.43 6.09
C ILE A 214 22.04 -17.32 6.03
N ILE A 215 21.57 -16.09 5.91
CA ILE A 215 22.39 -14.95 5.52
C ILE A 215 22.21 -13.79 6.47
N SER A 216 23.25 -12.99 6.63
CA SER A 216 23.26 -11.75 7.39
C SER A 216 23.93 -10.66 6.58
N THR A 217 23.64 -9.42 6.93
CA THR A 217 24.30 -8.25 6.37
C THR A 217 25.77 -8.23 6.73
N ALA A 218 26.63 -7.99 5.74
CA ALA A 218 28.06 -7.90 5.89
C ALA A 218 28.55 -6.48 5.55
N SER A 219 29.72 -6.13 6.06
CA SER A 219 30.40 -4.86 5.75
C SER A 219 31.87 -5.10 5.39
N PRO A 220 32.16 -5.75 4.24
CA PRO A 220 33.53 -5.95 3.78
C PRO A 220 34.18 -4.61 3.45
N LYS A 221 35.52 -4.54 3.58
CA LYS A 221 36.29 -3.31 3.31
C LYS A 221 36.21 -2.82 1.86
N THR A 222 35.84 -3.71 0.94
CA THR A 222 35.73 -3.45 -0.51
C THR A 222 34.32 -3.04 -0.94
N LEU A 223 33.40 -2.82 0.01
CA LEU A 223 32.01 -2.50 -0.31
C LEU A 223 31.88 -1.07 -0.86
N GLU A 224 31.30 -0.93 -2.05
CA GLU A 224 31.00 0.38 -2.63
C GLU A 224 29.81 1.04 -1.92
N ALA A 225 29.75 2.38 -1.93
CA ALA A 225 28.75 3.13 -1.17
C ALA A 225 27.30 2.78 -1.57
N HIS A 226 27.07 2.42 -2.84
CA HIS A 226 25.77 2.07 -3.41
C HIS A 226 25.44 0.57 -3.35
N GLU A 227 26.37 -0.27 -2.89
CA GLU A 227 26.18 -1.70 -2.72
C GLU A 227 25.73 -2.08 -1.30
N ILE A 228 25.12 -3.26 -1.20
CA ILE A 228 24.89 -4.00 0.05
C ILE A 228 25.65 -5.31 -0.07
N ALA A 229 26.42 -5.67 0.95
CA ALA A 229 27.01 -6.98 1.07
C ALA A 229 26.17 -7.85 1.99
N ILE A 230 26.00 -9.11 1.61
CA ILE A 230 25.49 -10.13 2.52
C ILE A 230 26.39 -11.35 2.49
N SER A 231 26.57 -11.96 3.65
CA SER A 231 27.35 -13.16 3.85
C SER A 231 26.51 -14.21 4.58
N GLY A 232 26.92 -15.46 4.49
CA GLY A 232 26.25 -16.53 5.22
C GLY A 232 26.49 -17.88 4.59
N LEU A 233 25.52 -18.78 4.79
CA LEU A 233 25.58 -20.16 4.39
C LEU A 233 24.49 -20.45 3.36
N LEU A 234 24.90 -21.04 2.23
CA LEU A 234 23.99 -21.54 1.21
C LEU A 234 24.11 -23.06 1.12
N THR A 235 22.99 -23.74 0.94
CA THR A 235 22.99 -25.16 0.60
C THR A 235 21.88 -25.46 -0.39
N VAL A 236 22.07 -26.48 -1.22
CA VAL A 236 21.06 -27.00 -2.13
C VAL A 236 20.76 -28.42 -1.71
N LEU A 237 19.52 -28.66 -1.29
CA LEU A 237 19.09 -29.98 -0.83
C LEU A 237 19.25 -31.02 -1.96
N GLY A 238 19.79 -32.18 -1.62
CA GLY A 238 20.05 -33.28 -2.57
C GLY A 238 21.30 -33.13 -3.44
N GLN A 239 21.98 -31.98 -3.41
CA GLN A 239 23.22 -31.74 -4.16
C GLN A 239 24.44 -31.57 -3.24
N SER A 240 24.25 -30.92 -2.10
CA SER A 240 25.32 -30.61 -1.15
C SER A 240 25.09 -31.29 0.20
N ASN A 241 26.12 -31.92 0.74
CA ASN A 241 26.09 -32.53 2.08
C ASN A 241 26.47 -31.53 3.19
N HIS A 242 27.00 -30.36 2.84
CA HIS A 242 27.40 -29.32 3.78
C HIS A 242 27.03 -27.92 3.24
N PRO A 243 26.66 -26.97 4.12
CA PRO A 243 26.47 -25.58 3.74
C PRO A 243 27.77 -24.94 3.26
N SER A 244 27.71 -24.20 2.17
CA SER A 244 28.83 -23.45 1.60
C SER A 244 28.79 -22.00 2.08
N PRO A 245 29.88 -21.49 2.69
CA PRO A 245 30.01 -20.07 2.98
C PRO A 245 29.97 -19.25 1.69
N THR A 246 29.19 -18.18 1.71
CA THR A 246 29.06 -17.25 0.59
C THR A 246 29.21 -15.81 1.08
N LEU A 247 29.72 -14.96 0.21
CA LEU A 247 29.71 -13.51 0.33
C LEU A 247 29.39 -12.97 -1.05
N PHE A 248 28.39 -12.11 -1.13
CA PHE A 248 28.05 -11.45 -2.38
C PHE A 248 27.62 -10.01 -2.13
N THR A 249 27.99 -9.14 -3.06
CA THR A 249 27.63 -7.72 -3.07
C THR A 249 26.70 -7.46 -4.23
N PHE A 250 25.74 -6.56 -4.02
CA PHE A 250 24.87 -6.09 -5.10
C PHE A 250 24.38 -4.68 -4.81
N PRO A 251 24.14 -3.88 -5.87
CA PRO A 251 23.50 -2.60 -5.74
C PRO A 251 22.04 -2.78 -5.29
N SER A 252 21.58 -1.93 -4.36
CA SER A 252 20.18 -1.92 -3.91
C SER A 252 19.68 -0.50 -3.75
N ARG A 253 18.49 -0.25 -4.30
CA ARG A 253 17.81 1.05 -4.20
C ARG A 253 17.12 1.26 -2.87
N HIS A 254 16.73 0.19 -2.18
CA HIS A 254 15.98 0.29 -0.92
C HIS A 254 16.94 0.12 0.26
N ARG A 255 17.01 1.17 1.08
CA ARG A 255 17.92 1.27 2.22
C ARG A 255 17.17 1.67 3.48
N SER A 256 17.79 1.44 4.63
CA SER A 256 17.22 1.76 5.94
C SER A 256 17.74 3.12 6.40
N ALA A 257 16.82 4.02 6.74
CA ALA A 257 17.13 5.29 7.41
C ALA A 257 17.19 5.15 8.95
N ALA A 258 17.20 3.92 9.48
CA ALA A 258 17.26 3.66 10.92
C ALA A 258 18.43 4.43 11.57
N PRO A 259 18.24 4.98 12.78
CA PRO A 259 17.12 4.75 13.71
C PRO A 259 15.93 5.72 13.55
N VAL A 260 15.75 6.35 12.37
CA VAL A 260 14.64 7.29 12.14
C VAL A 260 13.32 6.55 11.91
N SER A 261 12.28 6.98 12.62
CA SER A 261 10.94 6.40 12.59
C SER A 261 9.87 7.48 12.45
N PHE A 262 8.65 7.06 12.14
CA PHE A 262 7.50 7.96 12.07
C PHE A 262 6.21 7.30 12.55
N THR A 263 5.30 8.13 13.03
CA THR A 263 3.91 7.74 13.34
C THR A 263 2.95 8.49 12.43
N SER A 264 1.73 7.95 12.26
CA SER A 264 0.68 8.57 11.46
C SER A 264 -0.62 8.52 12.25
N GLN A 265 -1.36 9.62 12.33
CA GLN A 265 -2.64 9.67 13.04
C GLN A 265 -3.53 10.81 12.55
N PHE A 266 -4.84 10.63 12.62
CA PHE A 266 -5.80 11.71 12.36
C PHE A 266 -5.91 12.66 13.55
N LEU A 267 -5.87 13.96 13.28
CA LEU A 267 -6.16 14.97 14.29
C LEU A 267 -7.63 14.94 14.72
N SER A 268 -7.85 15.00 16.03
CA SER A 268 -9.20 15.04 16.61
C SER A 268 -9.61 16.49 16.94
N PRO A 269 -10.89 16.86 16.75
CA PRO A 269 -11.99 16.03 16.21
C PRO A 269 -11.89 15.84 14.69
N THR A 270 -12.33 14.68 14.21
CA THR A 270 -12.42 14.40 12.76
C THR A 270 -13.77 14.89 12.22
N GLY A 271 -13.72 15.90 11.35
CA GLY A 271 -14.87 16.35 10.55
C GLY A 271 -14.83 15.79 9.13
N LEU A 272 -15.58 16.39 8.19
CA LEU A 272 -15.53 16.02 6.76
C LEU A 272 -14.21 16.40 6.06
N HIS A 273 -13.35 17.18 6.74
CA HIS A 273 -12.02 17.58 6.28
C HIS A 273 -10.96 17.08 7.28
N PRO A 274 -10.75 15.75 7.40
CA PRO A 274 -9.78 15.22 8.34
C PRO A 274 -8.35 15.64 7.95
N VAL A 275 -7.53 15.91 8.96
CA VAL A 275 -6.10 16.20 8.77
C VAL A 275 -5.30 15.03 9.31
N LEU A 276 -4.53 14.38 8.44
CA LEU A 276 -3.62 13.32 8.82
C LEU A 276 -2.28 13.93 9.21
N GLN A 277 -1.83 13.71 10.44
CA GLN A 277 -0.54 14.18 10.92
C GLN A 277 0.47 13.03 10.86
N LEU A 278 1.64 13.32 10.29
CA LEU A 278 2.84 12.50 10.44
C LEU A 278 3.71 13.12 11.54
N SER A 279 4.19 12.32 12.48
CA SER A 279 5.22 12.73 13.45
C SER A 279 6.49 11.95 13.16
N ILE A 280 7.60 12.64 12.95
CA ILE A 280 8.85 12.08 12.45
C ILE A 280 9.97 12.41 13.43
N THR A 281 10.75 11.41 13.83
CA THR A 281 11.72 11.56 14.93
C THR A 281 12.96 12.37 14.60
N SER A 282 13.30 12.52 13.31
CA SER A 282 14.45 13.31 12.86
C SER A 282 14.17 14.07 11.55
N PRO A 283 14.62 15.33 11.41
CA PRO A 283 14.56 16.06 10.15
C PRO A 283 15.77 15.82 9.25
N THR A 284 16.80 15.10 9.71
CA THR A 284 18.08 15.00 9.01
C THR A 284 18.08 13.90 7.93
N PRO A 285 18.67 14.17 6.75
CA PRO A 285 18.87 13.15 5.73
C PRO A 285 19.90 12.11 6.18
N PRO A 286 19.88 10.90 5.59
CA PRO A 286 20.83 9.84 5.92
C PRO A 286 22.26 10.23 5.53
N ILE A 287 23.17 10.25 6.51
CA ILE A 287 24.59 10.63 6.34
C ILE A 287 25.31 9.71 5.35
N LYS A 288 24.89 8.44 5.25
CA LYS A 288 25.44 7.45 4.33
C LYS A 288 25.02 7.66 2.87
N SER A 289 24.21 8.67 2.57
CA SER A 289 23.89 9.04 1.19
C SER A 289 25.09 9.71 0.53
N PRO A 290 25.45 9.38 -0.72
CA PRO A 290 26.54 10.02 -1.45
C PRO A 290 26.35 11.54 -1.58
N ASN A 291 25.11 11.98 -1.78
CA ASN A 291 24.74 13.38 -1.96
C ASN A 291 23.64 13.78 -0.96
N PRO A 292 23.95 14.01 0.33
CA PRO A 292 22.95 14.33 1.36
C PRO A 292 22.12 15.57 1.05
N ASP A 293 22.70 16.59 0.42
CA ASP A 293 22.03 17.86 0.10
C ASP A 293 20.95 17.72 -0.98
N SER A 294 21.09 16.69 -1.83
CA SER A 294 20.11 16.34 -2.87
C SER A 294 18.91 15.58 -2.31
N CYS A 295 19.02 15.02 -1.10
CA CYS A 295 17.98 14.20 -0.52
C CYS A 295 16.74 15.03 -0.19
N ARG A 296 15.58 14.46 -0.51
CA ARG A 296 14.27 15.04 -0.18
C ARG A 296 13.38 13.98 0.46
N LEU A 297 12.72 14.36 1.55
CA LEU A 297 11.84 13.46 2.28
C LEU A 297 10.47 13.42 1.60
N HIS A 298 9.98 12.21 1.34
CA HIS A 298 8.71 11.98 0.67
C HIS A 298 7.81 11.07 1.50
N ALA A 299 6.50 11.26 1.34
CA ALA A 299 5.47 10.38 1.85
C ALA A 299 4.55 9.94 0.71
N TYR A 300 4.45 8.63 0.51
CA TYR A 300 3.58 7.99 -0.47
C TYR A 300 2.35 7.40 0.22
N PHE A 301 1.18 7.93 -0.13
CA PHE A 301 -0.11 7.53 0.42
C PHE A 301 -0.90 6.71 -0.58
N THR A 302 -1.59 5.70 -0.06
CA THR A 302 -2.61 4.94 -0.78
C THR A 302 -3.94 5.18 -0.08
N LEU A 303 -4.79 5.99 -0.69
CA LEU A 303 -6.03 6.48 -0.09
C LEU A 303 -7.21 5.73 -0.71
N PRO A 304 -8.02 5.00 0.08
CA PRO A 304 -9.23 4.36 -0.45
C PRO A 304 -10.24 5.42 -0.89
N LYS A 305 -11.18 5.05 -1.77
CA LYS A 305 -12.17 5.98 -2.34
C LYS A 305 -12.98 6.79 -1.34
N THR A 306 -13.10 6.35 -0.09
CA THR A 306 -13.77 7.08 1.00
C THR A 306 -13.06 8.39 1.36
N VAL A 307 -11.73 8.48 1.15
CA VAL A 307 -10.87 9.62 1.48
C VAL A 307 -10.13 10.08 0.22
N PHE A 308 -10.14 11.37 -0.06
CA PHE A 308 -9.43 11.91 -1.20
C PHE A 308 -8.65 13.18 -0.87
N PRO A 309 -7.52 13.42 -1.54
CA PRO A 309 -6.80 14.68 -1.45
C PRO A 309 -7.38 15.69 -2.45
N ASP A 310 -7.41 16.97 -2.07
CA ASP A 310 -7.76 18.05 -2.99
C ASP A 310 -6.49 18.56 -3.69
N ARG A 311 -6.42 18.34 -5.01
CA ARG A 311 -5.34 18.82 -5.88
C ARG A 311 -5.13 20.32 -5.78
N HIS A 312 -6.21 21.11 -5.76
CA HIS A 312 -6.13 22.56 -5.82
C HIS A 312 -5.59 23.10 -4.50
N GLN A 313 -6.07 22.58 -3.37
CA GLN A 313 -5.54 22.89 -2.05
C GLN A 313 -4.04 22.53 -1.95
N LEU A 314 -3.65 21.35 -2.46
CA LEU A 314 -2.26 20.88 -2.43
C LEU A 314 -1.37 21.48 -3.52
N SER A 315 -1.88 22.44 -4.30
CA SER A 315 -1.10 23.17 -5.31
C SER A 315 -0.68 24.57 -4.87
N ASP A 316 -1.22 25.08 -3.77
CA ASP A 316 -0.86 26.39 -3.21
C ASP A 316 0.43 26.29 -2.35
N PRO A 317 1.55 26.93 -2.77
CA PRO A 317 2.81 26.88 -2.03
C PRO A 317 2.73 27.44 -0.61
N LEU A 318 1.93 28.49 -0.37
CA LEU A 318 1.80 29.08 0.96
C LEU A 318 1.06 28.14 1.91
N PHE A 319 0.01 27.50 1.37
CA PHE A 319 -0.73 26.50 2.12
C PHE A 319 0.13 25.28 2.45
N LEU A 320 0.89 24.74 1.48
CA LEU A 320 1.82 23.63 1.71
C LEU A 320 2.87 23.97 2.77
N ALA A 321 3.49 25.16 2.69
CA ALA A 321 4.50 25.61 3.66
C ALA A 321 3.92 25.67 5.08
N SER A 322 2.66 26.11 5.25
CA SER A 322 1.99 26.14 6.55
C SER A 322 1.76 24.75 7.19
N LYS A 323 1.92 23.69 6.39
CA LYS A 323 1.71 22.29 6.77
C LYS A 323 3.00 21.46 6.81
N ASN A 324 4.16 22.13 6.71
CA ASN A 324 5.48 21.49 6.55
C ASN A 324 5.52 20.54 5.35
N LEU A 325 4.87 20.95 4.25
CA LEU A 325 4.91 20.30 2.95
C LEU A 325 5.64 21.21 1.96
N SER A 326 6.47 20.62 1.10
CA SER A 326 7.23 21.35 0.08
C SER A 326 6.51 21.37 -1.26
N ALA A 327 6.03 20.20 -1.71
CA ALA A 327 5.44 20.06 -3.04
C ALA A 327 4.53 18.84 -3.16
N LEU A 328 3.51 18.96 -4.01
CA LEU A 328 2.76 17.84 -4.56
C LEU A 328 3.52 17.26 -5.77
N ARG A 329 4.14 16.08 -5.60
CA ARG A 329 4.95 15.45 -6.65
C ARG A 329 4.13 14.58 -7.59
N TYR A 330 3.11 13.92 -7.06
CA TYR A 330 2.17 13.13 -7.85
C TYR A 330 0.84 12.98 -7.14
N ILE A 331 -0.23 12.96 -7.92
CA ILE A 331 -1.60 12.63 -7.51
C ILE A 331 -2.25 11.88 -8.66
N THR A 332 -3.04 10.86 -8.34
CA THR A 332 -3.87 10.19 -9.34
C THR A 332 -4.72 11.22 -10.11
N PRO A 333 -4.70 11.23 -11.45
CA PRO A 333 -5.50 12.16 -12.24
C PRO A 333 -6.99 11.78 -12.21
N GLY A 334 -7.87 12.74 -12.53
CA GLY A 334 -9.30 12.47 -12.73
C GLY A 334 -10.10 12.18 -11.45
N ILE A 335 -9.61 12.60 -10.28
CA ILE A 335 -10.38 12.51 -9.03
C ILE A 335 -11.53 13.51 -9.08
N ASP A 336 -12.76 13.01 -9.05
CA ASP A 336 -13.95 13.83 -8.85
C ASP A 336 -14.01 14.28 -7.37
N LEU A 337 -14.04 15.58 -7.11
CA LEU A 337 -14.04 16.15 -5.75
C LEU A 337 -15.44 16.23 -5.12
N GLU A 338 -16.49 16.02 -5.91
CA GLU A 338 -17.89 16.18 -5.50
C GLU A 338 -18.65 14.84 -5.42
N ALA A 339 -18.23 13.84 -6.21
CA ALA A 339 -18.89 12.55 -6.23
C ALA A 339 -18.90 11.87 -4.85
N PRO A 340 -20.04 11.29 -4.41
CA PRO A 340 -20.06 10.46 -3.21
C PRO A 340 -19.32 9.13 -3.42
N GLU A 341 -19.04 8.42 -2.33
CA GLU A 341 -18.28 7.16 -2.40
C GLU A 341 -19.03 6.06 -3.17
N TYR A 342 -20.35 5.98 -3.01
CA TYR A 342 -21.18 4.93 -3.58
C TYR A 342 -21.41 5.04 -5.10
N VAL A 343 -21.00 6.14 -5.75
CA VAL A 343 -20.96 6.26 -7.21
C VAL A 343 -19.54 6.18 -7.78
N THR A 344 -18.53 6.17 -6.91
CA THR A 344 -17.13 6.09 -7.32
C THR A 344 -16.73 4.64 -7.54
N ASN A 345 -16.44 4.28 -8.79
CA ASN A 345 -16.05 2.92 -9.19
C ASN A 345 -14.56 2.63 -8.99
N THR A 346 -13.71 3.66 -9.12
CA THR A 346 -12.27 3.51 -8.90
C THR A 346 -11.98 3.21 -7.44
N TRP A 347 -10.89 2.50 -7.18
CA TRP A 347 -10.55 2.09 -5.81
C TRP A 347 -10.24 3.25 -4.86
N GLY A 348 -9.83 4.40 -5.39
CA GLY A 348 -9.37 5.56 -4.63
C GLY A 348 -8.27 6.33 -5.36
N SER A 349 -7.22 6.71 -4.64
CA SER A 349 -6.11 7.50 -5.20
C SER A 349 -4.77 7.22 -4.53
N SER A 350 -3.70 7.43 -5.28
CA SER A 350 -2.33 7.48 -4.80
C SER A 350 -1.83 8.91 -4.78
N LEU A 351 -1.03 9.26 -3.77
CA LEU A 351 -0.53 10.61 -3.54
C LEU A 351 0.94 10.54 -3.11
N LEU A 352 1.81 11.31 -3.78
CA LEU A 352 3.20 11.49 -3.38
C LEU A 352 3.45 12.96 -3.01
N LEU A 353 3.72 13.18 -1.73
CA LEU A 353 4.07 14.49 -1.19
C LEU A 353 5.55 14.56 -0.87
N GLU A 354 6.17 15.68 -1.21
CA GLU A 354 7.46 16.07 -0.64
C GLU A 354 7.22 16.85 0.64
N LEU A 355 7.85 16.42 1.74
CA LEU A 355 7.75 17.07 3.04
C LEU A 355 8.81 18.17 3.16
N SER A 356 8.62 19.10 4.11
CA SER A 356 9.54 20.19 4.42
C SER A 356 10.09 20.04 5.84
N PRO A 357 11.14 19.22 6.04
CA PRO A 357 11.80 19.09 7.34
C PRO A 357 12.36 20.44 7.81
N PRO A 358 12.28 20.76 9.12
CA PRO A 358 12.90 21.96 9.67
C PRO A 358 14.44 21.89 9.61
N LEU A 359 15.10 23.04 9.44
CA LEU A 359 16.57 23.14 9.32
C LEU A 359 17.33 22.73 10.60
N LYS A 360 16.68 22.78 11.75
CA LYS A 360 17.22 22.39 13.06
C LYS A 360 16.12 21.70 13.86
N GLY A 361 16.46 20.70 14.65
CA GLY A 361 15.57 20.18 15.68
C GLY A 361 15.56 18.66 15.83
N GLY A 362 14.73 18.21 16.77
CA GLY A 362 14.37 16.81 17.01
C GLY A 362 13.08 16.46 16.28
N GLU A 363 12.17 15.80 16.99
CA GLU A 363 10.89 15.37 16.43
C GLU A 363 10.09 16.56 15.85
N TRP A 364 9.49 16.35 14.68
CA TRP A 364 8.70 17.35 13.96
C TRP A 364 7.50 16.69 13.28
N THR A 365 6.58 17.51 12.79
CA THR A 365 5.31 17.02 12.25
C THR A 365 5.00 17.60 10.88
N ALA A 366 4.35 16.81 10.04
CA ALA A 366 3.79 17.24 8.76
C ALA A 366 2.28 16.97 8.76
N GLN A 367 1.49 17.87 8.18
CA GLN A 367 0.04 17.76 8.16
C GLN A 367 -0.48 17.60 6.74
N VAL A 368 -1.18 16.51 6.47
CA VAL A 368 -1.78 16.22 5.17
C VAL A 368 -3.29 16.44 5.27
N PRO A 369 -3.82 17.52 4.69
CA PRO A 369 -5.25 17.74 4.64
C PRO A 369 -5.91 16.78 3.65
N LEU A 370 -7.00 16.17 4.08
CA LEU A 370 -7.77 15.21 3.32
C LEU A 370 -9.25 15.56 3.40
N HIS A 371 -10.04 14.98 2.50
CA HIS A 371 -11.48 15.14 2.42
C HIS A 371 -12.17 13.79 2.52
N LEU A 372 -13.29 13.74 3.22
CA LEU A 372 -14.16 12.56 3.25
C LEU A 372 -15.25 12.68 2.21
N ARG A 373 -15.48 11.61 1.45
CA ARG A 373 -16.67 11.48 0.62
C ARG A 373 -17.90 11.20 1.49
N TYR A 374 -19.06 11.59 0.99
CA TYR A 374 -20.32 11.13 1.54
C TYR A 374 -20.44 9.61 1.41
N LEU A 375 -20.70 8.96 2.54
CA LEU A 375 -20.95 7.52 2.62
C LEU A 375 -22.44 7.23 2.74
N SER A 376 -22.81 6.00 2.43
CA SER A 376 -24.20 5.54 2.57
C SER A 376 -24.70 5.67 4.01
N PRO A 377 -25.98 6.04 4.21
CA PRO A 377 -26.62 6.16 5.52
C PRO A 377 -26.41 4.94 6.42
N SER A 378 -26.48 5.15 7.74
CA SER A 378 -26.36 4.08 8.74
C SER A 378 -27.36 4.25 9.88
N VAL A 379 -27.63 3.16 10.59
CA VAL A 379 -28.53 3.16 11.76
C VAL A 379 -27.93 4.03 12.88
N THR A 380 -26.62 3.94 13.11
CA THR A 380 -25.92 4.68 14.17
C THR A 380 -25.68 6.15 13.82
N GLY A 381 -25.78 6.53 12.54
CA GLY A 381 -25.36 7.84 12.05
C GLY A 381 -23.85 7.99 11.86
N TYR A 382 -23.09 6.89 11.99
CA TYR A 382 -21.66 6.85 11.72
C TYR A 382 -21.26 5.64 10.88
N ARG A 383 -20.20 5.79 10.11
CA ARG A 383 -19.48 4.72 9.40
C ARG A 383 -18.00 4.84 9.72
N SER A 384 -17.26 3.73 9.68
CA SER A 384 -15.80 3.75 9.83
C SER A 384 -15.15 3.66 8.45
N ALA A 385 -14.10 4.44 8.25
CA ALA A 385 -13.18 4.29 7.14
C ALA A 385 -11.75 4.10 7.68
N GLU A 386 -10.92 3.42 6.91
CA GLU A 386 -9.57 3.04 7.30
C GLU A 386 -8.59 3.54 6.24
N VAL A 387 -7.53 4.23 6.65
CA VAL A 387 -6.47 4.72 5.77
C VAL A 387 -5.14 4.09 6.19
N PRO A 388 -4.47 3.32 5.33
CA PRO A 388 -3.20 2.70 5.70
C PRO A 388 -2.13 3.75 5.99
N TYR A 389 -1.16 3.41 6.84
CA TYR A 389 0.04 4.23 7.01
C TYR A 389 0.76 4.42 5.66
N PRO A 390 1.31 5.62 5.37
CA PRO A 390 2.07 5.84 4.16
C PRO A 390 3.42 5.13 4.19
N ALA A 391 4.05 4.99 3.02
CA ALA A 391 5.49 4.73 2.95
C ALA A 391 6.24 6.08 3.01
N VAL A 392 7.13 6.24 3.99
CA VAL A 392 7.92 7.47 4.18
C VAL A 392 9.40 7.17 3.97
N PHE A 393 10.04 7.93 3.09
CA PHE A 393 11.43 7.68 2.71
C PHE A 393 12.13 8.94 2.21
N TRP A 394 13.44 9.00 2.41
CA TRP A 394 14.30 9.95 1.70
C TRP A 394 14.60 9.43 0.31
N ALA A 395 14.29 10.23 -0.70
CA ALA A 395 14.73 10.00 -2.08
C ALA A 395 16.03 10.79 -2.30
N CYS A 396 17.11 10.07 -2.58
CA CYS A 396 18.44 10.64 -2.80
C CYS A 396 18.97 10.24 -4.18
N GLU A 397 19.78 11.10 -4.79
CA GLU A 397 20.46 10.77 -6.04
C GLU A 397 21.56 9.73 -5.81
N ALA A 398 21.65 8.73 -6.68
CA ALA A 398 22.73 7.75 -6.71
C ALA A 398 23.99 8.33 -7.37
N GLU A 399 25.16 7.76 -7.05
CA GLU A 399 26.44 8.13 -7.64
C GLU A 399 26.43 8.07 -9.18
N GLU A 400 27.33 8.85 -9.79
CA GLU A 400 27.44 8.93 -11.24
C GLU A 400 27.83 7.58 -11.86
N GLY A 401 27.01 7.10 -12.80
CA GLY A 401 27.20 5.81 -13.46
C GLY A 401 26.57 4.62 -12.74
N THR A 402 26.03 4.78 -11.53
CA THR A 402 25.37 3.67 -10.81
C THR A 402 24.12 3.20 -11.54
N ARG A 403 24.02 1.89 -11.73
CA ARG A 403 22.81 1.20 -12.21
C ARG A 403 22.37 0.21 -11.15
N PHE A 404 21.05 0.05 -11.02
CA PHE A 404 20.44 -0.90 -10.10
C PHE A 404 19.79 -2.02 -10.91
N PRO A 405 20.57 -3.02 -11.36
CA PRO A 405 20.02 -4.22 -11.97
C PRO A 405 19.16 -4.99 -10.96
N VAL A 406 18.22 -5.77 -11.48
CA VAL A 406 17.38 -6.67 -10.68
C VAL A 406 18.26 -7.59 -9.86
N ASN A 407 18.22 -7.43 -8.54
CA ASN A 407 18.94 -8.31 -7.62
C ASN A 407 17.99 -9.32 -6.93
N PRO A 408 18.52 -10.35 -6.27
CA PRO A 408 17.69 -11.42 -5.74
C PRO A 408 16.79 -11.03 -4.55
N PHE A 409 16.94 -9.85 -3.97
CA PHE A 409 16.21 -9.41 -2.76
C PHE A 409 15.39 -8.14 -2.97
N GLU A 410 15.61 -7.46 -4.09
CA GLU A 410 14.87 -6.25 -4.45
C GLU A 410 13.44 -6.58 -4.86
N LYS A 411 12.52 -5.83 -4.26
CA LYS A 411 11.11 -5.81 -4.62
C LYS A 411 10.92 -4.59 -5.53
N ASP A 412 10.78 -4.86 -6.81
CA ASP A 412 10.47 -3.85 -7.82
C ASP A 412 8.95 -3.64 -7.95
N LYS A 413 8.57 -2.54 -8.60
CA LYS A 413 7.18 -2.16 -8.92
C LYS A 413 6.35 -2.00 -7.65
N VAL A 414 6.78 -1.10 -6.78
CA VAL A 414 6.10 -0.71 -5.53
C VAL A 414 5.34 0.61 -5.68
N GLY A 415 5.00 0.99 -6.91
CA GLY A 415 4.20 2.16 -7.26
C GLY A 415 5.00 3.45 -7.25
N TYR A 416 5.51 3.86 -6.07
CA TYR A 416 6.26 5.12 -5.96
C TYR A 416 7.62 5.06 -6.65
N ASP A 417 8.25 3.87 -6.75
CA ASP A 417 9.55 3.70 -7.41
C ASP A 417 9.50 4.11 -8.89
N GLY A 418 8.34 3.89 -9.55
CA GLY A 418 8.08 4.34 -10.92
C GLY A 418 7.86 5.85 -11.09
N LEU A 419 7.79 6.61 -9.99
CA LEU A 419 7.65 8.08 -10.00
C LEU A 419 9.00 8.80 -9.90
N PHE A 420 10.09 8.04 -9.76
CA PHE A 420 11.45 8.55 -9.69
C PHE A 420 12.32 7.94 -10.79
N GLY A 421 13.42 8.60 -11.10
CA GLY A 421 14.40 8.08 -12.06
C GLY A 421 15.04 6.78 -11.58
N GLU A 422 15.64 6.03 -12.50
CA GLU A 422 16.36 4.79 -12.20
C GLU A 422 17.51 5.00 -11.19
N ARG A 423 18.05 6.23 -11.12
CA ARG A 423 19.18 6.61 -10.28
C ARG A 423 18.76 7.20 -8.93
N THR A 424 17.65 6.74 -8.37
CA THR A 424 17.19 7.18 -7.05
C THR A 424 17.30 6.07 -6.03
N VAL A 425 17.92 6.37 -4.89
CA VAL A 425 18.01 5.48 -3.71
C VAL A 425 16.98 5.95 -2.68
N PHE A 426 16.19 5.02 -2.18
CA PHE A 426 15.12 5.22 -1.21
C PHE A 426 15.57 4.76 0.17
N TRP A 427 15.75 5.70 1.09
CA TRP A 427 16.05 5.41 2.50
C TRP A 427 14.76 5.45 3.32
N HIS A 428 14.23 4.29 3.66
CA HIS A 428 12.94 4.12 4.33
C HIS A 428 13.03 4.41 5.82
N LEU A 429 12.06 5.16 6.33
CA LEU A 429 11.84 5.34 7.77
C LEU A 429 10.97 4.19 8.29
N ASP A 430 11.18 3.82 9.54
CA ASP A 430 10.40 2.75 10.17
C ASP A 430 9.06 3.28 10.72
N PRO A 431 7.91 2.71 10.32
CA PRO A 431 6.63 3.09 10.90
C PRO A 431 6.49 2.53 12.32
N THR A 432 6.03 3.35 13.25
CA THR A 432 5.71 2.93 14.62
C THR A 432 4.28 3.34 15.00
N THR A 433 3.68 2.59 15.91
CA THR A 433 2.32 2.87 16.40
C THR A 433 2.35 3.73 17.66
N THR A 434 1.48 4.74 17.75
CA THR A 434 1.35 5.61 18.94
C THR A 434 0.53 4.96 20.05
N ALA A 435 -0.40 4.06 19.70
CA ALA A 435 -1.37 3.48 20.63
C ALA A 435 -0.96 2.10 21.19
N GLY A 436 0.19 1.55 20.78
CA GLY A 436 0.63 0.20 21.18
C GLY A 436 -0.30 -0.92 20.68
N ASP A 437 -1.22 -0.62 19.78
CA ASP A 437 -2.12 -1.58 19.13
C ASP A 437 -1.40 -2.40 18.04
N GLY A 438 -0.23 -1.93 17.58
CA GLY A 438 0.58 -2.59 16.58
C GLY A 438 -0.08 -2.62 15.19
N VAL A 439 -1.06 -1.75 14.93
CA VAL A 439 -1.77 -1.68 13.64
C VAL A 439 -1.38 -0.41 12.87
N LEU A 440 -0.87 -0.60 11.65
CA LEU A 440 -0.42 0.45 10.73
C LEU A 440 -1.57 0.99 9.86
N VAL A 441 -2.73 1.23 10.45
CA VAL A 441 -3.94 1.73 9.77
C VAL A 441 -4.63 2.77 10.64
N ASN A 442 -4.93 3.91 10.04
CA ASN A 442 -5.63 5.02 10.68
C ASN A 442 -7.14 4.89 10.50
N GLY A 443 -7.87 4.71 11.60
CA GLY A 443 -9.33 4.73 11.61
C GLY A 443 -9.89 6.17 11.63
N VAL A 444 -10.89 6.45 10.80
CA VAL A 444 -11.66 7.70 10.82
C VAL A 444 -13.16 7.40 10.95
N LYS A 445 -13.83 8.11 11.86
CA LYS A 445 -15.29 8.03 12.02
C LYS A 445 -15.95 9.05 11.12
N VAL A 446 -16.74 8.59 10.17
CA VAL A 446 -17.43 9.41 9.19
C VAL A 446 -18.88 9.60 9.61
N PRO A 447 -19.35 10.84 9.85
CA PRO A 447 -20.76 11.10 10.12
C PRO A 447 -21.58 10.84 8.85
N VAL A 448 -22.69 10.13 9.01
CA VAL A 448 -23.66 9.85 7.93
C VAL A 448 -25.08 10.09 8.41
N LEU A 449 -26.05 10.12 7.49
CA LEU A 449 -27.45 10.22 7.84
C LEU A 449 -27.85 9.05 8.77
N ASN A 450 -28.38 9.39 9.95
CA ASN A 450 -28.94 8.43 10.89
C ASN A 450 -30.35 8.03 10.44
N LEU A 451 -30.53 6.76 10.08
CA LEU A 451 -31.80 6.25 9.56
C LEU A 451 -32.94 6.21 10.60
N GLU A 452 -32.65 6.05 11.88
CA GLU A 452 -33.66 6.05 12.95
C GLU A 452 -34.28 7.45 13.13
N LYS A 453 -33.46 8.49 12.93
CA LYS A 453 -33.88 9.89 13.06
C LYS A 453 -34.41 10.46 11.75
N ALA A 454 -34.17 9.82 10.60
CA ALA A 454 -34.56 10.32 9.29
C ALA A 454 -36.07 10.55 9.16
N GLY A 455 -36.91 9.67 9.73
CA GLY A 455 -38.37 9.83 9.71
C GLY A 455 -38.83 11.11 10.41
N TRP A 456 -38.24 11.43 11.57
CA TRP A 456 -38.53 12.65 12.32
C TRP A 456 -38.10 13.90 11.57
N VAL A 457 -36.93 13.85 10.92
CA VAL A 457 -36.42 14.95 10.08
C VAL A 457 -37.37 15.21 8.92
N ASN A 458 -37.84 14.16 8.24
CA ASN A 458 -38.76 14.29 7.11
C ASN A 458 -40.09 14.92 7.54
N VAL A 459 -40.69 14.44 8.62
CA VAL A 459 -41.96 14.98 9.14
C VAL A 459 -41.78 16.44 9.59
N GLY A 460 -40.73 16.73 10.37
CA GLY A 460 -40.45 18.08 10.83
C GLY A 460 -40.22 19.05 9.67
N THR A 461 -39.46 18.65 8.65
CA THR A 461 -39.22 19.44 7.44
C THR A 461 -40.52 19.70 6.69
N ALA A 462 -41.37 18.68 6.51
CA ALA A 462 -42.66 18.82 5.84
C ALA A 462 -43.59 19.80 6.56
N VAL A 463 -43.64 19.74 7.90
CA VAL A 463 -44.43 20.69 8.71
C VAL A 463 -43.92 22.11 8.55
N VAL A 464 -42.60 22.33 8.67
CA VAL A 464 -42.01 23.68 8.55
C VAL A 464 -42.22 24.26 7.16
N VAL A 465 -41.98 23.47 6.11
CA VAL A 465 -42.23 23.88 4.72
C VAL A 465 -43.71 24.18 4.50
N GLY A 466 -44.61 23.34 5.02
CA GLY A 466 -46.05 23.54 4.94
C GLY A 466 -46.53 24.81 5.63
N LEU A 467 -46.03 25.08 6.84
CA LEU A 467 -46.32 26.33 7.57
C LEU A 467 -45.78 27.56 6.84
N GLY A 468 -44.56 27.48 6.30
CA GLY A 468 -43.97 28.55 5.49
C GLY A 468 -44.77 28.81 4.22
N PHE A 469 -45.20 27.76 3.52
CA PHE A 469 -46.07 27.88 2.36
C PHE A 469 -47.41 28.53 2.70
N LEU A 470 -48.09 28.08 3.77
CA LEU A 470 -49.34 28.66 4.24
C LEU A 470 -49.19 30.14 4.61
N TRP A 471 -48.08 30.51 5.25
CA TRP A 471 -47.77 31.90 5.57
C TRP A 471 -47.63 32.77 4.32
N VAL A 472 -46.91 32.28 3.30
CA VAL A 472 -46.77 32.98 2.01
C VAL A 472 -48.12 33.14 1.32
N VAL A 473 -48.94 32.09 1.26
CA VAL A 473 -50.30 32.14 0.70
C VAL A 473 -51.17 33.16 1.44
N PHE A 474 -51.13 33.16 2.77
CA PHE A 474 -51.87 34.11 3.59
C PHE A 474 -51.47 35.57 3.30
N LYS A 475 -50.16 35.84 3.17
CA LYS A 475 -49.67 37.18 2.82
C LYS A 475 -50.07 37.60 1.41
N LEU A 476 -49.99 36.70 0.43
CA LEU A 476 -50.41 36.98 -0.95
C LEU A 476 -51.91 37.25 -1.06
N LEU A 477 -52.74 36.48 -0.35
CA LEU A 477 -54.18 36.75 -0.28
C LEU A 477 -54.45 38.10 0.38
N GLY A 478 -53.76 38.44 1.48
CA GLY A 478 -53.88 39.75 2.12
C GLY A 478 -53.59 40.93 1.18
N VAL A 479 -52.60 40.79 0.28
CA VAL A 479 -52.28 41.80 -0.74
C VAL A 479 -53.31 41.80 -1.87
N GLY A 480 -53.77 40.63 -2.34
CA GLY A 480 -54.83 40.52 -3.35
C GLY A 480 -56.17 41.10 -2.90
N PHE A 481 -56.52 40.96 -1.62
CA PHE A 481 -57.70 41.58 -1.02
C PHE A 481 -57.52 43.07 -0.70
N ALA A 482 -56.29 43.54 -0.40
CA ALA A 482 -56.01 44.97 -0.17
C ALA A 482 -55.87 45.79 -1.47
N GLY A 483 -55.42 45.17 -2.57
CA GLY A 483 -55.33 45.80 -3.89
C GLY A 483 -56.67 45.99 -4.62
N GLY A 484 -57.76 45.44 -4.07
CA GLY A 484 -59.12 45.58 -4.60
C GLY A 484 -59.92 46.77 -4.07
N ARG A 485 -59.39 47.53 -3.10
CA ARG A 485 -60.09 48.71 -2.57
C ARG A 485 -59.79 49.93 -3.44
N LYS A 486 -60.53 50.06 -4.55
CA LYS A 486 -60.62 51.32 -5.31
C LYS A 486 -61.05 52.43 -4.34
N VAL A 487 -60.20 53.45 -4.28
CA VAL A 487 -60.43 54.74 -3.64
C VAL A 487 -61.47 55.46 -4.50
N ASP A 488 -62.71 55.56 -4.02
CA ASP A 488 -63.71 56.46 -4.62
C ASP A 488 -63.45 57.89 -4.14
N GLY A 489 -63.44 58.80 -5.12
CA GLY A 489 -62.85 60.12 -5.08
C GLY A 489 -63.51 61.10 -4.10
N GLU A 490 -62.63 61.87 -3.46
CA GLU A 490 -62.94 63.07 -2.68
C GLU A 490 -63.32 64.22 -3.62
N GLU A 491 -64.59 64.63 -3.59
CA GLU A 491 -65.15 65.71 -4.41
C GLU A 491 -64.69 67.09 -3.87
N LYS A 492 -63.73 67.71 -4.56
CA LYS A 492 -63.28 69.08 -4.27
C LYS A 492 -64.31 70.11 -4.73
N LYS A 493 -65.00 70.73 -3.77
CA LYS A 493 -65.67 72.04 -3.90
C LYS A 493 -64.72 73.09 -4.47
N LYS A 494 -65.06 73.69 -5.63
CA LYS A 494 -64.56 75.00 -6.06
C LYS A 494 -65.70 76.04 -5.97
N ARG A 495 -65.43 77.09 -5.19
CA ARG A 495 -66.05 78.42 -5.30
C ARG A 495 -65.52 79.08 -6.59
N GLN A 496 -66.39 79.47 -7.51
CA GLN A 496 -66.81 80.86 -7.79
C GLN A 496 -67.62 80.89 -9.08
#